data_AF-A0A444HCD8-F1
#
_entry.id   AF-A0A444HCD8-F1
#
_cell.length_a   1.000
_cell.length_b   1.000
_cell.length_c   1.000
_cell.angle_alpha   90.00
_cell.angle_beta   90.00
_cell.angle_gamma   90.00
#
_symmetry.space_group_name_H-M   'P 1'
#
loop_
_entity.id
_entity.type
_entity.pdbx_description
1 polymer ?
#
loop_
_entity_poly.entity_id
_entity_poly.type
_entity_poly.pdbx_seq_one_letter_code
_entity_poly.pdbx_strand_id
1 'polypeptide(L)'
;MNIGEIFNQIRNNPKIVYGIIISTLMLVLIGYIKRWKWATEPTGHRKSMILIEWFGYENYRKIMIGVLIIGIISLLFLLYMA
;
A
#
# COMPACT_ATOMS: atom_id res chain seq x y z
N MET A 1 -28.54 -7.34 -1.11
CA MET A 1 -27.30 -8.12 -1.24
C MET A 1 -26.86 -8.50 0.16
N ASN A 2 -26.83 -9.80 0.47
CA ASN A 2 -26.57 -10.26 1.82
C ASN A 2 -25.06 -10.17 2.10
N ILE A 3 -24.62 -9.82 3.32
CA ILE A 3 -23.19 -9.63 3.64
C ILE A 3 -22.37 -10.89 3.33
N GLY A 4 -22.97 -12.07 3.52
CA GLY A 4 -22.34 -13.36 3.19
C GLY A 4 -22.11 -13.59 1.68
N GLU A 5 -22.97 -13.05 0.83
CA GLU A 5 -22.81 -13.16 -0.63
C GLU A 5 -21.66 -12.26 -1.12
N ILE A 6 -21.52 -11.07 -0.54
CA ILE A 6 -20.42 -10.14 -0.83
C ILE A 6 -19.09 -10.79 -0.45
N PHE A 7 -19.02 -11.42 0.72
CA PHE A 7 -17.81 -12.07 1.19
C PHE A 7 -17.44 -13.28 0.31
N ASN A 8 -18.42 -14.07 -0.12
CA ASN A 8 -18.19 -15.17 -1.06
C ASN A 8 -17.72 -14.69 -2.44
N GLN A 9 -18.28 -13.59 -2.95
CA GLN A 9 -17.84 -12.99 -4.20
C GLN A 9 -16.40 -12.45 -4.12
N ILE A 10 -16.04 -11.80 -3.01
CA ILE A 10 -14.66 -11.34 -2.77
C ILE A 10 -13.72 -12.53 -2.67
N ARG A 11 -14.08 -13.58 -1.91
CA ARG A 11 -13.22 -14.75 -1.71
C ARG A 11 -12.96 -15.52 -3.01
N ASN A 12 -13.97 -15.62 -3.87
CA ASN A 12 -13.90 -16.45 -5.07
C ASN A 12 -13.47 -15.68 -6.32
N ASN A 13 -13.36 -14.35 -6.26
CA ASN A 13 -12.93 -13.53 -7.38
C ASN A 13 -11.60 -12.83 -7.07
N PRO A 14 -10.45 -13.36 -7.54
CA PRO A 14 -9.14 -12.77 -7.29
C PRO A 14 -9.02 -11.34 -7.81
N LYS A 15 -9.77 -10.96 -8.86
CA LYS A 15 -9.77 -9.59 -9.40
C LYS A 15 -10.30 -8.58 -8.40
N ILE A 16 -11.34 -8.94 -7.65
CA ILE A 16 -11.93 -8.07 -6.61
C ILE A 16 -10.91 -7.90 -5.47
N VAL A 17 -10.25 -8.99 -5.07
CA VAL A 17 -9.20 -8.95 -4.03
C VAL A 17 -8.06 -8.03 -4.47
N TYR A 18 -7.52 -8.22 -5.68
CA TYR A 18 -6.47 -7.35 -6.21
C TYR A 18 -6.91 -5.90 -6.31
N GLY A 19 -8.15 -5.63 -6.74
CA GLY A 19 -8.73 -4.29 -6.76
C GLY A 19 -8.77 -3.61 -5.39
N ILE A 20 -9.17 -4.34 -4.34
CA ILE A 20 -9.17 -3.84 -2.96
C ILE A 20 -7.75 -3.54 -2.48
N ILE A 21 -6.79 -4.44 -2.75
CA ILE A 21 -5.38 -4.26 -2.35
C ILE A 21 -4.78 -3.04 -3.07
N ILE A 22 -4.99 -2.90 -4.38
CA ILE A 22 -4.51 -1.76 -5.17
C ILE A 22 -5.09 -0.45 -4.63
N SER A 23 -6.39 -0.41 -4.35
CA SER A 23 -7.06 0.77 -3.79
C SER A 23 -6.48 1.17 -2.44
N THR A 24 -6.20 0.19 -1.58
CA THR A 24 -5.59 0.41 -0.27
C THR A 24 -4.16 0.95 -0.40
N LEU A 25 -3.34 0.37 -1.28
CA LEU A 25 -1.99 0.83 -1.54
C LEU A 25 -1.95 2.24 -2.16
N MET A 26 -2.90 2.57 -3.03
CA MET A 26 -3.05 3.92 -3.57
C MET A 26 -3.36 4.94 -2.48
N LEU A 27 -4.24 4.61 -1.52
CA LEU A 27 -4.50 5.48 -0.37
C LEU A 27 -3.25 5.70 0.49
N VAL A 28 -2.47 4.65 0.74
CA VAL A 28 -1.20 4.75 1.46
C VAL A 28 -0.19 5.61 0.69
N LEU A 29 -0.07 5.41 -0.63
CA LEU A 29 0.80 6.22 -1.51
C LEU A 29 0.41 7.71 -1.46
N ILE A 30 -0.89 8.03 -1.55
CA ILE A 30 -1.39 9.39 -1.40
C ILE A 30 -1.02 9.94 -0.03
N GLY A 31 -1.15 9.14 1.03
CA GLY A 31 -0.74 9.51 2.39
C GLY A 31 0.75 9.88 2.47
N TYR A 32 1.62 9.07 1.84
CA TYR A 32 3.05 9.37 1.75
C TYR A 32 3.34 10.65 0.94
N ILE A 33 2.63 10.89 -0.17
CA ILE A 33 2.79 12.10 -0.99
C ILE A 33 2.31 13.35 -0.24
N LYS A 34 1.15 13.26 0.41
CA LYS A 34 0.51 14.37 1.15
C LYS A 34 1.06 14.57 2.57
N ARG A 35 2.06 13.77 2.98
CA ARG A 35 2.70 13.85 4.31
C ARG A 35 1.68 13.66 5.45
N TRP A 36 0.72 12.75 5.26
CA TRP A 36 -0.23 12.42 6.31
C TRP A 36 0.50 11.73 7.46
N LYS A 37 0.32 12.25 8.69
CA LYS A 37 1.02 11.76 9.89
C LYS A 37 0.93 10.25 10.04
N TRP A 38 -0.24 9.66 9.87
CA TRP A 38 -0.43 8.21 10.00
C TRP A 38 0.31 7.37 8.94
N ALA A 39 0.63 7.94 7.78
CA ALA A 39 1.35 7.25 6.72
C ALA A 39 2.86 7.45 6.82
N THR A 40 3.30 8.64 7.25
CA THR A 40 4.72 9.02 7.20
C THR A 40 5.43 8.95 8.55
N GLU A 41 4.70 8.97 9.65
CA GLU A 41 5.29 8.95 10.98
C GLU A 41 5.61 7.50 11.36
N PRO A 42 6.89 7.14 11.56
CA PRO A 42 7.32 5.81 11.99
C PRO A 42 7.03 5.64 13.49
N THR A 43 5.79 5.85 13.95
CA THR A 43 5.46 5.76 15.37
C THR A 43 5.61 4.31 15.85
N GLY A 44 6.72 4.02 16.53
CA GLY A 44 6.89 2.82 17.35
C GLY A 44 7.68 1.64 16.76
N HIS A 45 8.11 1.69 15.50
CA HIS A 45 8.88 0.58 14.90
C HIS A 45 10.38 0.88 14.79
N ARG A 46 11.16 0.20 15.64
CA ARG A 46 12.63 0.31 15.71
C ARG A 46 13.32 0.15 14.34
N LYS A 47 12.78 -0.70 13.45
CA LYS A 47 13.34 -0.98 12.12
C LYS A 47 13.17 0.17 11.12
N SER A 48 12.04 0.89 11.15
CA SER A 48 11.83 2.05 10.29
C SER A 48 12.59 3.27 10.78
N MET A 49 12.78 3.42 12.10
CA MET A 49 13.65 4.45 12.67
C MET A 49 15.11 4.30 12.20
N ILE A 50 15.67 3.09 12.13
CA ILE A 50 17.05 2.88 11.64
C ILE A 50 17.22 3.41 10.20
N LEU A 51 16.27 3.13 9.31
CA LEU A 51 16.33 3.63 7.94
C LEU A 51 16.20 5.15 7.87
N ILE A 52 15.39 5.75 8.74
CA ILE A 52 15.23 7.20 8.83
C ILE A 52 16.48 7.86 9.41
N GLU A 53 17.14 7.23 10.38
CA GLU A 53 18.42 7.68 10.95
C GLU A 53 19.56 7.61 9.93
N TRP A 54 19.60 6.56 9.10
CA TRP A 54 20.68 6.35 8.13
C TRP A 54 20.54 7.19 6.86
N PHE A 55 19.31 7.35 6.34
CA PHE A 55 19.08 8.03 5.06
C PHE A 55 18.49 9.44 5.21
N GLY A 56 18.01 9.79 6.39
CA GLY A 56 17.18 10.98 6.61
C GLY A 56 15.73 10.75 6.18
N TYR A 57 14.81 11.40 6.89
CA TYR A 57 13.36 11.26 6.72
C TYR A 57 12.89 11.48 5.27
N GLU A 58 13.43 12.49 4.59
CA GLU A 58 13.01 12.83 3.21
C GLU A 58 13.42 11.76 2.19
N ASN A 59 14.60 11.14 2.35
CA ASN A 59 15.04 10.07 1.46
C ASN A 59 14.29 8.78 1.74
N TYR A 60 14.06 8.45 3.02
CA TYR A 60 13.20 7.33 3.41
C TYR A 60 11.81 7.47 2.78
N ARG A 61 11.20 8.66 2.84
CA ARG A 61 9.89 8.90 2.22
C ARG A 61 9.90 8.64 0.72
N LYS A 62 10.93 9.12 -0.01
CA LYS A 62 11.07 8.90 -1.45
C LYS A 62 11.23 7.41 -1.79
N ILE A 63 12.01 6.67 -1.00
CA ILE A 63 12.18 5.22 -1.14
C ILE A 63 10.84 4.51 -0.95
N MET A 64 10.10 4.84 0.12
CA MET A 64 8.79 4.24 0.38
C MET A 64 7.77 4.54 -0.73
N ILE A 65 7.77 5.75 -1.28
CA ILE A 65 6.95 6.11 -2.46
C ILE A 65 7.34 5.22 -3.65
N GLY A 66 8.64 5.04 -3.91
CA GLY A 66 9.13 4.18 -4.99
C GLY A 66 8.69 2.72 -4.82
N VAL A 67 8.82 2.16 -3.61
CA VAL A 67 8.38 0.80 -3.28
C VAL A 67 6.88 0.63 -3.48
N LEU A 68 6.08 1.61 -3.04
CA LEU A 68 4.63 1.59 -3.21
C LEU A 68 4.23 1.64 -4.69
N ILE A 69 4.89 2.47 -5.50
CA ILE A 69 4.63 2.56 -6.94
C ILE A 69 4.94 1.22 -7.62
N ILE A 70 6.12 0.62 -7.34
CA ILE A 70 6.50 -0.68 -7.91
C ILE A 70 5.49 -1.76 -7.51
N GLY A 71 5.10 -1.80 -6.23
CA GLY A 71 4.11 -2.76 -5.74
C GLY A 71 2.74 -2.62 -6.42
N ILE A 72 2.27 -1.39 -6.63
CA ILE A 72 1.02 -1.11 -7.35
C ILE A 72 1.11 -1.57 -8.81
N ILE A 73 2.22 -1.29 -9.50
CA ILE A 73 2.44 -1.73 -10.89
C ILE A 73 2.43 -3.26 -10.98
N SER A 74 3.14 -3.95 -10.07
CA SER A 74 3.16 -5.42 -10.04
C SER A 74 1.76 -6.00 -9.82
N LEU A 75 0.95 -5.41 -8.94
CA LEU A 75 -0.42 -5.85 -8.71
C LEU A 75 -1.36 -5.55 -9.88
N LEU A 76 -1.17 -4.42 -10.56
CA LEU A 76 -1.91 -4.12 -11.80
C LEU A 76 -1.58 -5.15 -12.89
N PHE A 77 -0.32 -5.57 -13.01
CA PHE A 77 0.07 -6.63 -13.93
C PHE A 77 -0.58 -7.97 -13.57
N LEU A 78 -0.60 -8.35 -12.28
CA LEU A 78 -1.30 -9.55 -11.82
C LEU A 78 -2.82 -9.48 -12.06
N LEU A 79 -3.43 -8.32 -11.87
CA LEU A 79 -4.85 -8.10 -12.15
C LEU A 79 -5.17 -8.24 -13.65
N TYR A 80 -4.26 -7.78 -14.52
CA TYR A 80 -4.41 -7.89 -15.97
C TYR A 80 -4.31 -9.35 -16.46
N MET A 81 -3.44 -10.14 -15.83
CA MET A 81 -3.22 -11.55 -16.19
C MET A 81 -4.26 -12.52 -15.59
N ALA A 82 -4.94 -12.12 -14.51
CA ALA A 82 -6.00 -12.88 -13.86
C ALA A 82 -7.34 -12.77 -14.61
#